data_AF-A0A821GAW3-F1
#
_entry.id   AF-A0A821GAW3-F1
#
_cell.length_a   1.000
_cell.length_b   1.000
_cell.length_c   1.000
_cell.angle_alpha   90.00
_cell.angle_beta   90.00
_cell.angle_gamma   90.00
#
_symmetry.space_group_name_H-M   'P 1'
#
loop_
_entity.id
_entity.type
_entity.pdbx_description
1 polymer ?
#
loop_
_entity_poly.entity_id
_entity_poly.type
_entity_poly.pdbx_seq_one_letter_code
_entity_poly.pdbx_strand_id
1 'polypeptide(L)'
;EKVDAEKQHLAMASLLKKFRINYTDLHVLHGLNKTPNENESEKFNRILQTWNQNEDKYRITDSEYEANKEKMRRGLKLHEYLLEYSS
;
A
#
# COMPACT_ATOMS: atom_id res chain seq x y z
N GLU A 1 18.19 -10.56 1.08
CA GLU A 1 16.77 -10.59 0.64
C GLU A 1 16.19 -12.00 0.50
N LYS A 2 16.68 -12.86 -0.41
CA LYS A 2 16.08 -14.22 -0.59
C LYS A 2 16.04 -15.08 0.70
N VAL A 3 17.12 -15.10 1.46
CA VAL A 3 17.21 -15.83 2.75
C VAL A 3 16.25 -15.26 3.81
N ASP A 4 15.89 -13.99 3.73
CA ASP A 4 14.94 -13.36 4.66
C ASP A 4 13.49 -13.68 4.27
N ALA A 5 13.18 -13.68 2.97
CA ALA A 5 11.88 -14.10 2.47
C ALA A 5 11.55 -15.55 2.87
N GLU A 6 12.49 -16.50 2.71
CA GLU A 6 12.29 -17.89 3.13
C GLU A 6 12.01 -18.02 4.64
N LYS A 7 12.72 -17.25 5.48
CA LYS A 7 12.47 -17.22 6.92
C LYS A 7 11.07 -16.67 7.25
N GLN A 8 10.65 -15.60 6.57
CA GLN A 8 9.32 -15.03 6.72
C GLN A 8 8.22 -16.01 6.29
N HIS A 9 8.44 -16.73 5.18
CA HIS A 9 7.55 -17.81 4.74
C HIS A 9 7.40 -18.91 5.81
N LEU A 10 8.51 -19.43 6.34
CA LEU A 10 8.49 -20.49 7.36
C LEU A 10 7.81 -20.03 8.65
N ALA A 11 8.09 -18.80 9.10
CA ALA A 11 7.47 -18.22 10.28
C ALA A 11 5.95 -18.07 10.10
N MET A 12 5.51 -17.58 8.94
CA MET A 12 4.10 -17.42 8.61
C MET A 12 3.39 -18.77 8.47
N ALA A 13 4.00 -19.75 7.79
CA ALA A 13 3.44 -21.10 7.65
C ALA A 13 3.21 -21.78 9.01
N SER A 14 4.17 -21.65 9.93
CA SER A 14 4.04 -22.14 11.31
C SER A 14 2.88 -21.46 12.04
N LEU A 15 2.70 -20.16 11.85
CA LEU A 15 1.61 -19.39 12.44
C LEU A 15 0.24 -19.80 11.86
N LEU A 16 0.10 -19.90 10.55
CA LEU A 16 -1.13 -20.32 9.87
C LEU A 16 -1.55 -21.74 10.29
N LYS A 17 -0.58 -22.64 10.47
CA LYS A 17 -0.83 -23.98 11.02
C LYS A 17 -1.44 -23.91 12.43
N LYS A 18 -0.96 -23.01 13.30
CA LYS A 18 -1.55 -22.81 14.64
C LYS A 18 -2.99 -22.28 14.57
N PHE A 19 -3.29 -21.44 13.58
CA PHE A 19 -4.65 -20.97 13.30
C PHE A 19 -5.54 -21.99 12.58
N ARG A 20 -5.01 -23.16 12.21
CA ARG A 20 -5.71 -24.19 11.42
C ARG A 20 -6.25 -23.66 10.08
N ILE A 21 -5.55 -22.68 9.51
CA ILE A 21 -5.86 -22.15 8.19
C ILE A 21 -5.12 -22.98 7.16
N ASN A 22 -5.86 -23.69 6.32
CA ASN A 22 -5.33 -24.37 5.15
C ASN A 22 -5.24 -23.35 4.01
N TYR A 23 -4.06 -23.20 3.44
CA TYR A 23 -3.79 -22.31 2.31
C TYR A 23 -3.16 -23.11 1.16
N THR A 24 -3.33 -22.64 -0.06
CA THR A 24 -2.77 -23.28 -1.27
C THR A 24 -1.34 -22.80 -1.55
N ASP A 25 -1.14 -21.49 -1.48
CA ASP A 25 0.17 -20.88 -1.69
C ASP A 25 0.33 -19.66 -0.76
N LEU A 26 1.58 -19.33 -0.47
CA LEU A 26 1.97 -18.18 0.33
C LEU A 26 2.90 -17.33 -0.52
N HIS A 27 2.59 -16.04 -0.66
CA HIS A 27 3.42 -15.07 -1.38
C HIS A 27 3.86 -13.95 -0.43
N VAL A 28 5.16 -13.68 -0.36
CA VAL A 28 5.71 -12.51 0.36
C VAL A 28 5.91 -11.37 -0.62
N LEU A 29 5.15 -10.28 -0.44
CA LEU A 29 5.26 -9.09 -1.27
C LEU A 29 6.37 -8.17 -0.75
N HIS A 30 7.16 -7.62 -1.67
CA HIS A 30 8.24 -6.68 -1.37
C HIS A 30 7.96 -5.30 -1.97
N GLY A 31 8.65 -4.27 -1.48
CA GLY A 31 8.61 -2.94 -2.09
C GLY A 31 7.31 -2.16 -1.91
N LEU A 32 6.53 -2.44 -0.86
CA LEU A 32 5.32 -1.66 -0.52
C LEU A 32 5.59 -0.18 -0.24
N ASN A 33 6.83 0.15 0.16
CA ASN A 33 7.26 1.53 0.41
C ASN A 33 7.91 2.20 -0.82
N LYS A 34 7.91 1.53 -1.97
CA LYS A 34 8.39 2.14 -3.23
C LYS A 34 7.37 3.17 -3.73
N THR A 35 7.83 4.05 -4.62
CA THR A 35 6.95 5.01 -5.27
C THR A 35 5.87 4.28 -6.07
N PRO A 36 4.59 4.66 -5.91
CA PRO A 36 3.51 4.15 -6.73
C PRO A 36 3.67 4.57 -8.19
N ASN A 37 2.95 3.89 -9.08
CA ASN A 37 2.86 4.19 -10.49
C ASN A 37 2.33 5.62 -10.71
N GLU A 38 2.73 6.20 -11.83
CA GLU A 38 2.39 7.57 -12.20
C GLU A 38 0.87 7.72 -12.39
N ASN A 39 0.21 6.73 -13.00
CA ASN A 39 -1.24 6.73 -13.18
C ASN A 39 -2.02 6.76 -11.85
N GLU A 40 -1.63 5.93 -10.87
CA GLU A 40 -2.25 5.94 -9.54
C GLU A 40 -1.99 7.25 -8.79
N SER A 41 -0.78 7.79 -8.93
CA SER A 41 -0.43 9.10 -8.37
C SER A 41 -1.28 10.21 -8.99
N GLU A 42 -1.49 10.20 -10.30
CA GLU A 42 -2.35 11.16 -11.01
C GLU A 42 -3.81 11.06 -10.57
N LYS A 43 -4.36 9.85 -10.48
CA LYS A 43 -5.73 9.63 -9.97
C LYS A 43 -5.90 10.23 -8.59
N PHE A 44 -4.95 9.99 -7.69
CA PHE A 44 -4.99 10.55 -6.35
C PHE A 44 -4.86 12.08 -6.35
N ASN A 45 -3.96 12.64 -7.18
CA ASN A 45 -3.81 14.08 -7.32
C ASN A 45 -5.09 14.76 -7.82
N ARG A 46 -5.85 14.12 -8.73
CA ARG A 46 -7.17 14.64 -9.17
C ARG A 46 -8.18 14.67 -8.02
N ILE A 47 -8.16 13.67 -7.14
CA ILE A 47 -8.99 13.67 -5.93
C ILE A 47 -8.58 14.84 -5.02
N LEU A 48 -7.28 15.01 -4.73
CA LEU A 48 -6.78 16.12 -3.92
C LEU A 48 -7.16 17.49 -4.49
N GLN A 49 -7.07 17.66 -5.81
CA GLN A 49 -7.47 18.91 -6.47
C GLN A 49 -8.94 19.26 -6.22
N THR A 50 -9.82 18.26 -6.11
CA THR A 50 -11.25 18.49 -5.82
C THR A 50 -11.43 19.11 -4.44
N TRP A 51 -10.62 18.70 -3.45
CA TRP A 51 -10.65 19.27 -2.10
C TRP A 51 -10.01 20.65 -2.02
N ASN A 52 -8.98 20.90 -2.83
CA ASN A 52 -8.30 22.19 -2.89
C ASN A 52 -9.08 23.29 -3.64
N GLN A 53 -10.16 22.94 -4.35
CA GLN A 53 -11.05 23.90 -5.02
C GLN A 53 -12.13 24.48 -4.09
N ASN A 54 -12.31 23.91 -2.89
CA ASN A 54 -13.27 24.41 -1.90
C ASN A 54 -12.74 25.65 -1.17
N GLU A 55 -13.62 26.35 -0.45
CA GLU A 55 -13.24 27.50 0.40
C GLU A 55 -11.99 27.21 1.24
N ASP A 56 -11.15 28.23 1.47
CA ASP A 56 -9.85 28.12 2.16
C ASP A 56 -9.89 27.34 3.48
N LYS A 57 -11.05 27.28 4.14
CA LYS A 57 -11.28 26.53 5.38
C LYS A 57 -11.17 25.00 5.22
N TYR A 58 -11.40 24.46 4.02
CA TYR A 58 -11.41 23.01 3.74
C TYR A 58 -10.25 22.55 2.86
N ARG A 59 -9.31 23.46 2.58
CA ARG A 59 -8.13 23.16 1.78
C ARG A 59 -7.15 22.31 2.58
N ILE A 60 -6.57 21.33 1.92
CA ILE A 60 -5.52 20.49 2.52
C ILE A 60 -4.25 21.34 2.64
N THR A 61 -3.70 21.41 3.86
CA THR A 61 -2.47 22.18 4.12
C THR A 61 -1.25 21.38 3.66
N ASP A 62 -0.20 22.06 3.19
CA ASP A 62 1.05 21.41 2.78
C ASP A 62 1.67 20.58 3.92
N SER A 63 1.52 21.03 5.17
CA SER A 63 1.96 20.29 6.36
C SER A 63 1.23 18.97 6.55
N GLU A 64 -0.08 18.94 6.31
CA GLU A 64 -0.91 17.73 6.41
C GLU A 64 -0.55 16.74 5.29
N TYR A 65 -0.32 17.26 4.09
CA TYR A 65 0.09 16.44 2.95
C TYR A 65 1.45 15.79 3.19
N GLU A 66 2.47 16.57 3.58
CA GLU A 66 3.82 16.02 3.84
C GLU A 66 3.83 15.05 5.02
N ALA A 67 3.07 15.32 6.09
CA ALA A 67 2.93 14.40 7.22
C ALA A 67 2.31 13.04 6.84
N ASN A 68 1.46 13.00 5.80
CA ASN A 68 0.75 11.79 5.38
C ASN A 68 1.30 11.17 4.08
N LYS A 69 2.31 11.77 3.47
CA LYS A 69 2.83 11.40 2.15
C LYS A 69 3.30 9.95 2.05
N GLU A 70 4.01 9.44 3.06
CA GLU A 70 4.47 8.05 3.07
C GLU A 70 3.31 7.07 3.19
N LYS A 71 2.35 7.36 4.08
CA LYS A 71 1.14 6.56 4.27
C LYS A 71 0.32 6.51 2.98
N MET A 72 0.15 7.65 2.32
CA MET A 72 -0.50 7.77 1.03
C MET A 72 0.19 6.92 -0.03
N ARG A 73 1.52 7.09 -0.21
CA ARG A 73 2.31 6.32 -1.19
C ARG A 73 2.16 4.82 -0.99
N ARG A 74 2.24 4.36 0.27
CA ARG A 74 2.05 2.95 0.60
C ARG A 74 0.63 2.46 0.29
N GLY A 75 -0.38 3.28 0.54
CA GLY A 75 -1.78 2.98 0.21
C GLY A 75 -1.98 2.81 -1.30
N LEU A 76 -1.42 3.70 -2.11
CA LEU A 76 -1.48 3.59 -3.58
C LEU A 76 -0.75 2.33 -4.07
N LYS A 77 0.42 2.03 -3.51
CA LYS A 77 1.15 0.81 -3.88
C LYS A 77 0.40 -0.47 -3.50
N LEU A 78 -0.30 -0.48 -2.38
CA LEU A 78 -1.18 -1.60 -2.00
C LEU A 78 -2.35 -1.76 -2.97
N HIS A 79 -2.92 -0.66 -3.46
CA HIS A 79 -3.99 -0.70 -4.45
C HIS A 79 -3.51 -1.34 -5.76
N GLU A 80 -2.31 -1.01 -6.22
CA GLU A 80 -1.70 -1.65 -7.41
C GLU A 80 -1.57 -3.17 -7.23
N TYR A 81 -1.00 -3.59 -6.10
CA TYR A 81 -0.85 -5.02 -5.80
C TYR A 81 -2.20 -5.74 -5.72
N LEU A 82 -3.24 -5.08 -5.21
CA LEU A 82 -4.58 -5.65 -5.14
C LEU A 82 -5.14 -5.89 -6.55
N LEU A 83 -5.00 -4.91 -7.45
CA LEU A 83 -5.45 -5.05 -8.84
C LEU A 83 -4.65 -6.14 -9.57
N GLU A 84 -3.36 -6.25 -9.32
CA GLU A 84 -2.50 -7.24 -9.99
C GLU A 84 -2.74 -8.68 -9.52
N TYR A 85 -2.85 -8.91 -8.21
CA TYR A 85 -2.87 -10.25 -7.63
C TYR A 85 -4.24 -10.75 -7.15
N SER A 86 -5.23 -9.86 -7.05
CA SER A 86 -6.55 -10.17 -6.48
C SER A 86 -7.72 -9.66 -7.33
N SER A 87 -7.55 -9.65 -8.66
CA SER A 87 -8.63 -9.38 -9.62
C SER A 87 -9.70 -10.48 -9.66
#